data_AF-A0AAU8K2R3-F1
#
_entry.id   AF-A0AAU8K2R3-F1
#
_cell.length_a   1.000
_cell.length_b   1.000
_cell.length_c   1.000
_cell.angle_alpha   90.00
_cell.angle_beta   90.00
_cell.angle_gamma   90.00
#
_symmetry.space_group_name_H-M   'P 1'
#
loop_
_entity.id
_entity.type
_entity.pdbx_description
1 polymer ?
#
loop_
_entity_poly.entity_id
_entity_poly.type
_entity_poly.pdbx_seq_one_letter_code
_entity_poly.pdbx_strand_id
1 'polypeptide(L)'
;MGSRLLNIQARAAEHGRLRTGYTQGNRPVRSRTWVVSSHSEEHVRAAAELWGGKPEQWKPLNQTTEQWRVITEAESIEALITPGDPLNQYNEMWTKGGCARRCDGQTELISRKPCLCLAQFGEDWHLQPKERVCKATSRLNVMLPDLTGMGMWRAQTHSFYAAAEWGAMVDMILAGTNGRGFLPVNLRIEPRQRVAEGKTKRFPVVVVELRGVTPRQALSGPLSTAVALNPGASSEALAIEAPRPDYIAEAEGGLTSEDVRDVWRRAREAGHVSPEGSDPLSQQLMAIAARMDAEGAEPVPDEDGAVEAELVEEPEPALAGPGQQSWPSVAQPGSRGR
;
A
#
# COMPACT_ATOMS: atom_id res chain seq x y z
N MET A 1 12.11 6.44 -26.93
CA MET A 1 11.79 5.06 -26.45
C MET A 1 12.81 4.10 -27.04
N GLY A 2 13.45 3.27 -26.23
CA GLY A 2 14.39 2.25 -26.74
C GLY A 2 13.62 1.15 -27.48
N SER A 3 14.15 0.67 -28.62
CA SER A 3 13.61 -0.50 -29.31
C SER A 3 13.84 -1.78 -28.48
N ARG A 4 12.97 -2.77 -28.67
CA ARG A 4 13.02 -4.09 -28.01
C ARG A 4 12.81 -5.17 -29.06
N LEU A 5 13.36 -6.35 -28.82
CA LEU A 5 13.11 -7.52 -29.67
C LEU A 5 11.67 -7.97 -29.47
N LEU A 6 10.88 -7.99 -30.55
CA LEU A 6 9.45 -8.35 -30.51
C LEU A 6 9.21 -9.86 -30.61
N ASN A 7 10.21 -10.62 -31.06
CA ASN A 7 10.13 -12.07 -31.27
C ASN A 7 10.60 -12.89 -30.05
N ILE A 8 10.89 -12.24 -28.93
CA ILE A 8 11.33 -12.90 -27.69
C ILE A 8 10.44 -12.44 -26.55
N GLN A 9 9.95 -13.38 -25.75
CA GLN A 9 9.22 -13.05 -24.54
C GLN A 9 10.17 -12.38 -23.53
N ALA A 10 9.90 -11.12 -23.19
CA ALA A 10 10.63 -10.42 -22.14
C ALA A 10 10.45 -11.13 -20.80
N ARG A 11 11.54 -11.30 -20.06
CA ARG A 11 11.53 -11.92 -18.72
C ARG A 11 12.52 -11.18 -17.83
N ALA A 12 12.06 -10.86 -16.62
CA ALA A 12 12.95 -10.39 -15.56
C ALA A 12 13.83 -11.54 -15.05
N ALA A 13 14.99 -11.20 -14.50
CA ALA A 13 15.91 -12.19 -13.94
C ALA A 13 15.27 -12.91 -12.74
N GLU A 14 15.40 -14.24 -12.68
CA GLU A 14 15.00 -15.04 -11.52
C GLU A 14 16.08 -14.93 -10.44
N HIS A 15 15.79 -14.22 -9.34
CA HIS A 15 16.69 -14.12 -8.19
C HIS A 15 16.69 -15.37 -7.34
N GLY A 16 15.58 -16.11 -7.30
CA GLY A 16 15.51 -17.34 -6.53
C GLY A 16 14.15 -18.00 -6.55
N ARG A 17 13.98 -18.99 -5.67
CA ARG A 17 12.78 -19.80 -5.56
C ARG A 17 12.27 -19.86 -4.13
N LEU A 18 10.95 -19.81 -4.01
CA LEU A 18 10.19 -20.03 -2.79
C LEU A 18 9.61 -21.45 -2.85
N ARG A 19 10.00 -22.32 -1.91
CA ARG A 19 9.59 -23.72 -1.86
C ARG A 19 8.85 -24.04 -0.56
N THR A 20 7.93 -25.00 -0.63
CA THR A 20 7.13 -25.50 0.50
C THR A 20 7.65 -26.83 1.07
N GLY A 21 8.89 -27.15 0.76
CA GLY A 21 9.52 -28.41 1.17
C GLY A 21 11.00 -28.42 0.83
N TYR A 22 11.72 -29.31 1.50
CA TYR A 22 13.14 -29.52 1.36
C TYR A 22 13.46 -31.01 1.30
N THR A 23 14.71 -31.35 1.05
CA THR A 23 15.18 -32.73 0.97
C THR A 23 16.09 -33.01 2.14
N GLN A 24 15.77 -34.03 2.93
CA GLN A 24 16.63 -34.55 3.99
C GLN A 24 17.26 -35.86 3.51
N GLY A 25 18.54 -35.81 3.14
CA GLY A 25 19.16 -36.87 2.35
C GLY A 25 18.42 -37.06 1.02
N ASN A 26 18.02 -38.30 0.73
CA ASN A 26 17.25 -38.62 -0.49
C ASN A 26 15.73 -38.62 -0.28
N ARG A 27 15.23 -38.12 0.87
CA ARG A 27 13.80 -38.11 1.19
C ARG A 27 13.24 -36.69 1.10
N PRO A 28 12.16 -36.46 0.32
CA PRO A 28 11.47 -35.18 0.32
C PRO A 28 10.67 -35.00 1.61
N VAL A 29 10.84 -33.85 2.25
CA VAL A 29 10.18 -33.45 3.49
C VAL A 29 9.36 -32.19 3.21
N ARG A 30 8.14 -32.15 3.74
CA ARG A 30 7.27 -30.98 3.66
C ARG A 30 7.68 -29.97 4.73
N SER A 31 7.72 -28.70 4.37
CA SER A 31 7.99 -27.63 5.33
C SER A 31 6.67 -26.98 5.77
N ARG A 32 6.59 -26.55 7.03
CA ARG A 32 5.53 -25.64 7.49
C ARG A 32 5.83 -24.19 7.11
N THR A 33 7.10 -23.84 7.09
CA THR A 33 7.61 -22.51 6.77
C THR A 33 8.22 -22.49 5.37
N TRP A 34 8.52 -21.29 4.88
CA TRP A 34 9.11 -21.12 3.58
C TRP A 34 10.55 -21.63 3.52
N VAL A 35 10.91 -22.18 2.37
CA VAL A 35 12.28 -22.53 2.03
C VAL A 35 12.70 -21.63 0.89
N VAL A 36 13.55 -20.65 1.20
CA VAL A 36 14.06 -19.65 0.25
C VAL A 36 15.40 -20.14 -0.28
N SER A 37 15.63 -20.00 -1.58
CA SER A 37 16.90 -20.40 -2.20
C SER A 37 17.29 -19.52 -3.37
N SER A 38 18.60 -19.37 -3.57
CA SER A 38 19.18 -18.59 -4.65
C SER A 38 20.57 -19.13 -5.00
N HIS A 39 21.08 -18.75 -6.16
CA HIS A 39 22.52 -18.86 -6.43
C HIS A 39 23.34 -17.79 -5.69
N SER A 40 22.71 -16.68 -5.31
CA SER A 40 23.34 -15.62 -4.51
C SER A 40 23.25 -15.95 -3.03
N GLU A 41 24.40 -15.97 -2.35
CA GLU A 41 24.47 -16.08 -0.90
C GLU A 41 23.82 -14.87 -0.22
N GLU A 42 24.04 -13.67 -0.77
CA GLU A 42 23.53 -12.41 -0.24
C GLU A 42 22.00 -12.43 -0.11
N HIS A 43 21.29 -12.84 -1.17
CA HIS A 43 19.82 -12.93 -1.13
C HIS A 43 19.32 -13.90 -0.05
N VAL A 44 20.04 -15.01 0.17
CA VAL A 44 19.66 -16.02 1.17
C VAL A 44 19.96 -15.53 2.58
N ARG A 45 21.06 -14.80 2.79
CA ARG A 45 21.37 -14.15 4.06
C ARG A 45 20.36 -13.06 4.40
N ALA A 46 20.00 -12.20 3.44
CA ALA A 46 18.96 -11.20 3.63
C ALA A 46 17.59 -11.83 3.95
N ALA A 47 17.23 -12.92 3.26
CA ALA A 47 16.02 -13.67 3.58
C ALA A 47 16.06 -14.28 5.00
N ALA A 48 17.22 -14.74 5.46
CA ALA A 48 17.39 -15.27 6.82
C ALA A 48 17.31 -14.17 7.89
N GLU A 49 17.78 -12.97 7.59
CA GLU A 49 17.66 -11.81 8.48
C GLU A 49 16.20 -11.37 8.64
N LEU A 50 15.43 -11.32 7.53
CA LEU A 50 14.03 -10.92 7.55
C LEU A 50 13.09 -11.98 8.15
N TRP A 51 13.32 -13.26 7.85
CA TRP A 51 12.36 -14.33 8.15
C TRP A 51 12.91 -15.42 9.07
N GLY A 52 14.09 -15.21 9.65
CA GLY A 52 14.77 -16.16 10.52
C GLY A 52 15.35 -17.36 9.77
N GLY A 53 15.95 -18.28 10.53
CA GLY A 53 16.62 -19.47 10.02
C GLY A 53 18.12 -19.29 9.80
N LYS A 54 18.77 -20.34 9.27
CA LYS A 54 20.22 -20.39 9.05
C LYS A 54 20.52 -20.61 7.56
N PRO A 55 21.23 -19.68 6.90
CA PRO A 55 21.74 -19.90 5.56
C PRO A 55 22.68 -21.11 5.51
N GLU A 56 22.49 -21.96 4.51
CA GLU A 56 23.37 -23.09 4.25
C GLU A 56 23.62 -23.24 2.74
N GLN A 57 24.82 -23.70 2.41
CA GLN A 57 25.13 -24.17 1.07
C GLN A 57 24.51 -25.55 0.89
N TRP A 58 23.77 -25.72 -0.19
CA TRP A 58 22.99 -26.92 -0.44
C TRP A 58 22.96 -27.23 -1.93
N LYS A 59 23.04 -28.53 -2.25
CA LYS A 59 22.92 -29.04 -3.60
C LYS A 59 21.53 -29.65 -3.81
N PRO A 60 20.71 -29.09 -4.72
CA PRO A 60 19.42 -29.69 -5.06
C PRO A 60 19.57 -31.11 -5.61
N LEU A 61 18.64 -32.00 -5.23
CA LEU A 61 18.59 -33.35 -5.79
C LEU A 61 18.49 -33.29 -7.32
N ASN A 62 19.28 -34.10 -8.00
CA ASN A 62 19.37 -34.16 -9.47
C ASN A 62 19.83 -32.86 -10.14
N GLN A 63 20.55 -31.98 -9.42
CA GLN A 63 21.24 -30.84 -9.99
C GLN A 63 22.75 -30.94 -9.75
N THR A 64 23.54 -30.39 -10.68
CA THR A 64 25.01 -30.39 -10.60
C THR A 64 25.53 -29.18 -9.84
N THR A 65 24.85 -28.04 -9.93
CA THR A 65 25.26 -26.76 -9.34
C THR A 65 24.79 -26.62 -7.89
N GLU A 66 25.70 -26.15 -7.04
CA GLU A 66 25.38 -25.78 -5.67
C GLU A 66 24.63 -24.45 -5.61
N GLN A 67 23.77 -24.32 -4.61
CA GLN A 67 22.95 -23.14 -4.33
C GLN A 67 23.00 -22.82 -2.85
N TRP A 68 22.53 -21.64 -2.48
CA TRP A 68 22.27 -21.28 -1.10
C TRP A 68 20.79 -21.49 -0.79
N ARG A 69 20.52 -21.85 0.46
CA ARG A 69 19.17 -22.06 0.96
C ARG A 69 19.06 -21.59 2.40
N VAL A 70 17.88 -21.11 2.78
CA VAL A 70 17.47 -20.96 4.17
C VAL A 70 16.09 -21.59 4.33
N ILE A 71 15.92 -22.39 5.38
CA ILE A 71 14.61 -22.79 5.88
C ILE A 71 14.21 -21.72 6.90
N THR A 72 13.22 -20.91 6.58
CA THR A 72 12.82 -19.75 7.38
C THR A 72 11.98 -20.17 8.57
N GLU A 73 11.74 -19.25 9.50
CA GLU A 73 10.76 -19.39 10.57
C GLU A 73 9.38 -18.85 10.15
N ALA A 74 9.32 -18.08 9.06
CA ALA A 74 8.08 -17.51 8.54
C ALA A 74 7.21 -18.51 7.76
N GLU A 75 5.93 -18.62 8.15
CA GLU A 75 4.87 -19.33 7.39
C GLU A 75 4.23 -18.45 6.32
N SER A 76 4.43 -17.13 6.38
CA SER A 76 3.91 -16.13 5.45
C SER A 76 5.02 -15.19 5.00
N ILE A 77 5.07 -14.88 3.71
CA ILE A 77 6.01 -13.91 3.13
C ILE A 77 5.22 -12.82 2.41
N GLU A 78 5.55 -11.57 2.67
CA GLU A 78 5.02 -10.43 1.93
C GLU A 78 5.68 -10.36 0.55
N ALA A 79 4.88 -10.10 -0.48
CA ALA A 79 5.33 -10.08 -1.86
C ALA A 79 4.49 -9.11 -2.70
N LEU A 80 4.98 -8.82 -3.90
CA LEU A 80 4.29 -8.02 -4.91
C LEU A 80 4.03 -8.86 -6.14
N ILE A 81 2.79 -8.86 -6.61
CA ILE A 81 2.47 -9.27 -7.97
C ILE A 81 2.80 -8.11 -8.90
N THR A 82 3.59 -8.40 -9.93
CA THR A 82 4.00 -7.42 -10.94
C THR A 82 2.95 -7.28 -12.04
N PRO A 83 2.93 -6.16 -12.79
CA PRO A 83 2.08 -6.01 -13.97
C PRO A 83 2.25 -7.15 -14.98
N GLY A 84 1.16 -7.48 -15.68
CA GLY A 84 1.05 -8.64 -16.56
C GLY A 84 0.60 -9.90 -15.83
N ASP A 85 0.62 -11.03 -16.52
CA ASP A 85 0.25 -12.33 -15.94
C ASP A 85 1.43 -12.94 -15.17
N PRO A 86 1.36 -13.02 -13.83
CA PRO A 86 2.44 -13.58 -13.00
C PRO A 86 2.42 -15.11 -12.98
N LEU A 87 1.35 -15.75 -13.47
CA LEU A 87 1.06 -17.15 -13.25
C LEU A 87 1.36 -17.97 -14.52
N ASN A 88 2.09 -19.05 -14.34
CA ASN A 88 2.35 -20.02 -15.40
C ASN A 88 1.94 -21.41 -14.92
N GLN A 89 0.91 -21.97 -15.55
CA GLN A 89 0.31 -23.25 -15.16
C GLN A 89 0.24 -24.22 -16.32
N TYR A 90 0.74 -25.44 -16.07
CA TYR A 90 0.60 -26.56 -16.99
C TYR A 90 0.51 -27.89 -16.23
N ASN A 91 -0.15 -28.86 -16.85
CA ASN A 91 -0.07 -30.27 -16.45
C ASN A 91 1.19 -30.88 -17.08
N GLU A 92 2.23 -31.09 -16.28
CA GLU A 92 3.55 -31.48 -16.78
C GLU A 92 3.96 -32.88 -16.34
N MET A 93 4.52 -33.67 -17.25
CA MET A 93 5.21 -34.92 -16.94
C MET A 93 6.70 -34.75 -17.22
N TRP A 94 7.51 -34.84 -16.17
CA TRP A 94 8.97 -34.74 -16.26
C TRP A 94 9.61 -36.11 -16.14
N THR A 95 10.55 -36.39 -17.04
CA THR A 95 11.41 -37.59 -17.03
C THR A 95 12.87 -37.16 -16.87
N LYS A 96 13.80 -38.12 -16.78
CA LYS A 96 15.25 -37.82 -16.79
C LYS A 96 15.70 -37.05 -18.05
N GLY A 97 14.98 -37.23 -19.17
CA GLY A 97 15.25 -36.53 -20.43
C GLY A 97 14.58 -35.16 -20.56
N GLY A 98 13.91 -34.66 -19.51
CA GLY A 98 13.22 -33.36 -19.53
C GLY A 98 11.70 -33.47 -19.52
N CYS A 99 11.03 -32.40 -19.94
CA CYS A 99 9.58 -32.31 -19.98
C CYS A 99 9.05 -33.19 -21.13
N ALA A 100 8.54 -34.38 -20.79
CA ALA A 100 8.01 -35.33 -21.77
C ALA A 100 6.59 -34.97 -22.22
N ARG A 101 5.83 -34.27 -21.37
CA ARG A 101 4.47 -33.80 -21.67
C ARG A 101 4.23 -32.47 -20.99
N ARG A 102 3.56 -31.56 -21.68
CA ARG A 102 3.04 -30.30 -21.12
C ARG A 102 1.66 -30.04 -21.68
N CYS A 103 0.61 -30.12 -20.87
CA CYS A 103 -0.73 -29.72 -21.30
C CYS A 103 -1.22 -28.43 -20.65
N ASP A 104 -2.09 -27.71 -21.35
CA ASP A 104 -2.95 -26.65 -20.80
C ASP A 104 -4.28 -27.18 -20.22
N GLY A 105 -4.52 -28.49 -20.29
CA GLY A 105 -5.76 -29.15 -19.86
C GLY A 105 -6.60 -29.67 -21.01
N GLN A 106 -6.43 -29.12 -22.22
CA GLN A 106 -7.12 -29.56 -23.44
C GLN A 106 -6.14 -30.08 -24.49
N THR A 107 -5.01 -29.40 -24.65
CA THR A 107 -3.98 -29.68 -25.65
C THR A 107 -2.64 -29.96 -24.97
N GLU A 108 -1.92 -30.95 -25.48
CA GLU A 108 -0.51 -31.21 -25.17
C GLU A 108 0.37 -30.36 -26.10
N LEU A 109 1.08 -29.40 -25.52
CA LEU A 109 1.74 -28.30 -26.23
C LEU A 109 3.02 -28.70 -26.96
N ILE A 110 3.65 -29.84 -26.61
CA ILE A 110 4.88 -30.30 -27.26
C ILE A 110 4.56 -31.02 -28.58
N SER A 111 3.65 -31.98 -28.54
CA SER A 111 3.22 -32.80 -29.68
C SER A 111 1.99 -32.25 -30.41
N ARG A 112 1.32 -31.24 -29.85
CA ARG A 112 0.10 -30.61 -30.37
C ARG A 112 -1.07 -31.58 -30.54
N LYS A 113 -1.18 -32.56 -29.65
CA LYS A 113 -2.25 -33.56 -29.60
C LYS A 113 -3.21 -33.27 -28.45
N PRO A 114 -4.40 -33.89 -28.38
CA PRO A 114 -5.27 -33.78 -27.20
C PRO A 114 -4.51 -34.15 -25.92
N CYS A 115 -4.83 -33.47 -24.82
CA CYS A 115 -4.13 -33.70 -23.57
C CYS A 115 -4.37 -35.13 -23.06
N LEU A 116 -3.29 -35.92 -23.04
CA LEU A 116 -3.33 -37.34 -22.65
C LEU A 116 -3.77 -37.55 -21.20
N CYS A 117 -3.49 -36.59 -20.31
CA CYS A 117 -3.79 -36.73 -18.89
C CYS A 117 -5.31 -36.74 -18.63
N LEU A 118 -6.05 -35.84 -19.28
CA LEU A 118 -7.51 -35.87 -19.25
C LEU A 118 -8.07 -37.02 -20.10
N ALA A 119 -7.55 -37.20 -21.31
CA ALA A 119 -8.09 -38.18 -22.26
C ALA A 119 -7.97 -39.65 -21.79
N GLN A 120 -6.91 -40.00 -21.05
CA GLN A 120 -6.67 -41.38 -20.61
C GLN A 120 -7.24 -41.68 -19.22
N PHE A 121 -7.31 -40.69 -18.33
CA PHE A 121 -7.64 -40.90 -16.93
C PHE A 121 -8.92 -40.19 -16.47
N GLY A 122 -9.60 -39.45 -17.35
CA GLY A 122 -10.81 -38.71 -17.03
C GLY A 122 -10.56 -37.50 -16.12
N GLU A 123 -11.63 -36.96 -15.53
CA GLU A 123 -11.57 -35.77 -14.67
C GLU A 123 -10.77 -36.01 -13.37
N ASP A 124 -10.77 -37.25 -12.88
CA ASP A 124 -10.05 -37.70 -11.70
C ASP A 124 -8.57 -38.04 -11.97
N TRP A 125 -8.01 -37.63 -13.11
CA TRP A 125 -6.61 -37.85 -13.45
C TRP A 125 -5.66 -37.38 -12.32
N HIS A 126 -6.02 -36.32 -11.62
CA HIS A 126 -5.24 -35.72 -10.54
C HIS A 126 -5.15 -36.59 -9.27
N LEU A 127 -5.99 -37.63 -9.15
CA LEU A 127 -5.95 -38.61 -8.08
C LEU A 127 -5.03 -39.80 -8.41
N GLN A 128 -4.59 -39.93 -9.67
CA GLN A 128 -3.73 -41.02 -10.11
C GLN A 128 -2.30 -40.91 -9.51
N PRO A 129 -1.54 -42.02 -9.44
CA PRO A 129 -0.16 -42.00 -8.97
C PRO A 129 0.72 -41.03 -9.78
N LYS A 130 1.56 -40.26 -9.09
CA LYS A 130 2.35 -39.14 -9.63
C LYS A 130 3.38 -39.54 -10.69
N GLU A 131 3.70 -40.82 -10.77
CA GLU A 131 4.64 -41.40 -11.72
C GLU A 131 3.95 -41.77 -13.05
N ARG A 132 2.63 -41.92 -13.03
CA ARG A 132 1.82 -42.38 -14.18
C ARG A 132 1.15 -41.23 -14.93
N VAL A 133 0.87 -40.13 -14.24
CA VAL A 133 0.11 -38.98 -14.77
C VAL A 133 0.92 -37.68 -14.66
N CYS A 134 0.51 -36.66 -15.44
CA CYS A 134 1.01 -35.29 -15.32
C CYS A 134 0.85 -34.76 -13.88
N LYS A 135 1.67 -33.78 -13.51
CA LYS A 135 1.51 -33.00 -12.27
C LYS A 135 0.98 -31.61 -12.62
N ALA A 136 -0.06 -31.16 -11.93
CA ALA A 136 -0.52 -29.77 -11.99
C ALA A 136 0.58 -28.87 -11.44
N THR A 137 1.36 -28.24 -12.32
CA THR A 137 2.53 -27.45 -11.97
C THR A 137 2.21 -25.99 -12.14
N SER A 138 2.17 -25.27 -11.02
CA SER A 138 1.93 -23.83 -11.00
C SER A 138 3.19 -23.09 -10.57
N ARG A 139 3.52 -22.03 -11.30
CA ARG A 139 4.65 -21.16 -11.05
C ARG A 139 4.14 -19.73 -10.97
N LEU A 140 4.19 -19.15 -9.78
CA LEU A 140 3.82 -17.77 -9.54
C LEU A 140 5.10 -16.95 -9.41
N ASN A 141 5.26 -15.96 -10.27
CA ASN A 141 6.37 -15.02 -10.19
C ASN A 141 5.94 -13.81 -9.35
N VAL A 142 6.72 -13.52 -8.31
CA VAL A 142 6.50 -12.38 -7.42
C VAL A 142 7.78 -11.59 -7.24
N MET A 143 7.66 -10.33 -6.84
CA MET A 143 8.77 -9.52 -6.36
C MET A 143 8.74 -9.50 -4.83
N LEU A 144 9.91 -9.53 -4.20
CA LEU A 144 10.04 -9.45 -2.74
C LEU A 144 10.66 -8.09 -2.41
N PRO A 145 9.85 -7.09 -2.00
CA PRO A 145 10.29 -5.69 -1.94
C PRO A 145 11.38 -5.44 -0.89
N ASP A 146 11.42 -6.25 0.16
CA ASP A 146 12.37 -6.07 1.27
C ASP A 146 13.70 -6.82 1.04
N LEU A 147 13.83 -7.57 -0.05
CA LEU A 147 15.09 -8.20 -0.44
C LEU A 147 15.86 -7.32 -1.42
N THR A 148 17.19 -7.41 -1.36
CA THR A 148 18.07 -6.72 -2.30
C THR A 148 17.89 -7.27 -3.72
N GLY A 149 18.03 -6.38 -4.70
CA GLY A 149 17.97 -6.72 -6.13
C GLY A 149 16.61 -6.51 -6.79
N MET A 150 16.64 -6.03 -8.04
CA MET A 150 15.45 -5.89 -8.86
C MET A 150 15.28 -7.14 -9.73
N GLY A 151 14.45 -8.07 -9.26
CA GLY A 151 14.21 -9.35 -9.93
C GLY A 151 13.00 -10.10 -9.39
N MET A 152 12.78 -11.28 -9.95
CA MET A 152 11.61 -12.10 -9.66
C MET A 152 11.98 -13.32 -8.84
N TRP A 153 11.10 -13.66 -7.91
CA TRP A 153 11.12 -14.88 -7.13
C TRP A 153 10.01 -15.78 -7.60
N ARG A 154 10.31 -17.07 -7.77
CA ARG A 154 9.33 -18.03 -8.23
C ARG A 154 8.84 -18.91 -7.09
N ALA A 155 7.58 -18.74 -6.72
CA ALA A 155 6.86 -19.72 -5.91
C ALA A 155 6.36 -20.85 -6.81
N GLN A 156 6.66 -22.10 -6.45
CA GLN A 156 6.25 -23.26 -7.24
C GLN A 156 5.44 -24.26 -6.39
N THR A 157 4.33 -24.72 -6.93
CA THR A 157 3.53 -25.81 -6.35
C THR A 157 3.19 -26.86 -7.40
N HIS A 158 3.08 -28.11 -6.92
CA HIS A 158 2.64 -29.27 -7.70
C HIS A 158 1.30 -29.83 -7.19
N SER A 159 0.57 -29.04 -6.41
CA SER A 159 -0.74 -29.41 -5.86
C SER A 159 -1.84 -29.04 -6.84
N PHE A 160 -2.72 -30.00 -7.15
CA PHE A 160 -3.90 -29.77 -7.98
C PHE A 160 -4.82 -28.69 -7.39
N TYR A 161 -5.09 -28.75 -6.08
CA TYR A 161 -5.95 -27.78 -5.40
C TYR A 161 -5.33 -26.39 -5.34
N ALA A 162 -4.02 -26.31 -5.08
CA ALA A 162 -3.34 -25.01 -5.08
C ALA A 162 -3.32 -24.40 -6.50
N ALA A 163 -3.25 -25.22 -7.55
CA ALA A 163 -3.33 -24.73 -8.92
C ALA A 163 -4.69 -24.07 -9.20
N ALA A 164 -5.79 -24.69 -8.78
CA ALA A 164 -7.13 -24.10 -8.93
C ALA A 164 -7.28 -22.78 -8.15
N GLU A 165 -6.81 -22.74 -6.90
CA GLU A 165 -6.87 -21.52 -6.05
C GLU A 165 -6.02 -20.37 -6.63
N TRP A 166 -4.83 -20.67 -7.14
CA TRP A 166 -3.97 -19.65 -7.74
C TRP A 166 -4.56 -19.08 -9.03
N GLY A 167 -5.13 -19.94 -9.88
CA GLY A 167 -5.79 -19.50 -11.12
C GLY A 167 -6.91 -18.51 -10.82
N ALA A 168 -7.84 -18.89 -9.95
CA ALA A 168 -8.97 -18.03 -9.58
C ALA A 168 -8.55 -16.69 -8.96
N MET A 169 -7.55 -16.69 -8.07
CA MET A 169 -7.07 -15.45 -7.44
C MET A 169 -6.40 -14.52 -8.45
N VAL A 170 -5.52 -15.05 -9.30
CA VAL A 170 -4.82 -14.25 -10.31
C VAL A 170 -5.79 -13.71 -11.34
N ASP A 171 -6.74 -14.51 -11.83
CA ASP A 171 -7.76 -14.06 -12.78
C ASP A 171 -8.62 -12.91 -12.21
N MET A 172 -9.01 -13.00 -10.94
CA MET A 172 -9.74 -11.93 -10.25
C MET A 172 -8.93 -10.65 -10.16
N ILE A 173 -7.64 -10.74 -9.84
CA ILE A 173 -6.72 -9.60 -9.78
C ILE A 173 -6.57 -8.97 -11.17
N LEU A 174 -6.33 -9.79 -12.19
CA LEU A 174 -6.14 -9.31 -13.55
C LEU A 174 -7.42 -8.64 -14.08
N ALA A 175 -8.60 -9.17 -13.74
CA ALA A 175 -9.87 -8.56 -14.08
C ALA A 175 -10.06 -7.18 -13.42
N GLY A 176 -9.71 -7.03 -12.13
CA GLY A 176 -9.86 -5.77 -11.40
C GLY A 176 -8.86 -4.69 -11.80
N THR A 177 -7.63 -5.10 -12.12
CA THR A 177 -6.51 -4.18 -12.41
C THR A 177 -6.24 -4.00 -13.91
N ASN A 178 -6.94 -4.74 -14.76
CA ASN A 178 -6.63 -4.89 -16.18
C ASN A 178 -5.16 -5.29 -16.43
N GLY A 179 -4.60 -6.12 -15.54
CA GLY A 179 -3.21 -6.57 -15.55
C GLY A 179 -2.17 -5.46 -15.35
N ARG A 180 -2.53 -4.34 -14.74
CA ARG A 180 -1.65 -3.18 -14.52
C ARG A 180 -1.43 -2.91 -13.03
N GLY A 181 -0.34 -2.21 -12.74
CA GLY A 181 0.02 -1.85 -11.37
C GLY A 181 0.60 -3.02 -10.59
N PHE A 182 1.14 -2.69 -9.42
CA PHE A 182 1.64 -3.68 -8.47
C PHE A 182 0.54 -4.00 -7.47
N LEU A 183 0.47 -5.26 -7.05
CA LEU A 183 -0.47 -5.68 -6.03
C LEU A 183 0.26 -6.30 -4.83
N PRO A 184 0.11 -5.75 -3.63
CA PRO A 184 0.68 -6.32 -2.42
C PRO A 184 -0.11 -7.55 -1.99
N VAL A 185 0.62 -8.64 -1.79
CA VAL A 185 0.08 -9.94 -1.38
C VAL A 185 0.90 -10.58 -0.27
N ASN A 186 0.24 -11.42 0.51
CA ASN A 186 0.87 -12.35 1.43
C ASN A 186 0.81 -13.76 0.84
N LEU A 187 1.97 -14.43 0.78
CA LEU A 187 2.10 -15.83 0.39
C LEU A 187 2.18 -16.67 1.66
N ARG A 188 1.07 -17.28 2.06
CA ARG A 188 0.95 -18.05 3.32
C ARG A 188 0.91 -19.55 3.06
N ILE A 189 1.71 -20.32 3.80
CA ILE A 189 1.64 -21.79 3.79
C ILE A 189 0.56 -22.22 4.78
N GLU A 190 -0.51 -22.79 4.26
CA GLU A 190 -1.61 -23.34 5.05
C GLU A 190 -1.57 -24.88 5.03
N PRO A 191 -1.35 -25.55 6.18
CA PRO A 191 -1.42 -27.00 6.25
C PRO A 191 -2.88 -27.45 6.23
N ARG A 192 -3.30 -28.09 5.14
CA ARG A 192 -4.64 -28.70 5.02
C ARG A 192 -4.59 -30.20 5.20
N GLN A 193 -5.73 -30.80 5.50
CA GLN A 193 -5.87 -32.26 5.63
C GLN A 193 -7.00 -32.79 4.77
N ARG A 194 -6.79 -33.97 4.19
CA ARG A 194 -7.83 -34.74 3.50
C ARG A 194 -7.75 -36.18 3.94
N VAL A 195 -8.89 -36.82 4.13
CA VAL A 195 -8.98 -38.28 4.26
C VAL A 195 -9.05 -38.87 2.85
N ALA A 196 -8.08 -39.71 2.51
CA ALA A 196 -8.06 -40.46 1.26
C ALA A 196 -7.77 -41.92 1.60
N GLU A 197 -8.59 -42.84 1.11
CA GLU A 197 -8.42 -44.29 1.35
C GLU A 197 -8.35 -44.63 2.86
N GLY A 198 -9.16 -43.97 3.68
CA GLY A 198 -9.18 -44.15 5.14
C GLY A 198 -7.96 -43.58 5.89
N LYS A 199 -7.02 -42.91 5.21
CA LYS A 199 -5.83 -42.29 5.82
C LYS A 199 -5.88 -40.77 5.72
N THR A 200 -5.64 -40.09 6.84
CA THR A 200 -5.52 -38.62 6.87
C THR A 200 -4.17 -38.20 6.28
N LYS A 201 -4.20 -37.56 5.11
CA LYS A 201 -3.05 -36.96 4.45
C LYS A 201 -3.07 -35.45 4.68
N ARG A 202 -2.05 -34.93 5.37
CA ARG A 202 -1.81 -33.47 5.48
C ARG A 202 -1.04 -32.99 4.25
N PHE A 203 -1.25 -31.78 3.76
CA PHE A 203 -0.49 -31.20 2.65
C PHE A 203 -0.43 -29.66 2.77
N PRO A 204 0.72 -29.03 2.46
CA PRO A 204 0.80 -27.58 2.42
C PRO A 204 0.11 -27.05 1.16
N VAL A 205 -0.73 -26.04 1.34
CA VAL A 205 -1.32 -25.22 0.27
C VAL A 205 -0.75 -23.82 0.43
N VAL A 206 -0.30 -23.21 -0.66
CA VAL A 206 0.11 -21.80 -0.63
C VAL A 206 -1.13 -20.97 -0.96
N VAL A 207 -1.56 -20.15 -0.02
CA VAL A 207 -2.65 -19.20 -0.21
C VAL A 207 -2.06 -17.84 -0.57
N VAL A 208 -2.69 -17.16 -1.53
CA VAL A 208 -2.32 -15.79 -1.94
C VAL A 208 -3.41 -14.87 -1.42
N GLU A 209 -3.06 -13.98 -0.49
CA GLU A 209 -3.99 -13.07 0.18
C GLU A 209 -3.62 -11.62 -0.13
N LEU A 210 -4.58 -10.72 -0.29
CA LEU A 210 -4.30 -9.30 -0.45
C LEU A 210 -3.75 -8.72 0.87
N ARG A 211 -2.67 -7.93 0.79
CA ARG A 211 -2.07 -7.30 1.96
C ARG A 211 -2.48 -5.82 2.03
N GLY A 212 -3.12 -5.43 3.14
CA GLY A 212 -3.41 -4.02 3.45
C GLY A 212 -4.34 -3.31 2.48
N VAL A 213 -4.92 -4.02 1.51
CA VAL A 213 -5.88 -3.49 0.55
C VAL A 213 -7.15 -4.31 0.57
N THR A 214 -8.29 -3.63 0.55
CA THR A 214 -9.59 -4.29 0.47
C THR A 214 -9.84 -4.80 -0.95
N PRO A 215 -10.70 -5.83 -1.14
CA PRO A 215 -11.15 -6.23 -2.46
C PRO A 215 -11.74 -5.06 -3.27
N ARG A 216 -12.45 -4.13 -2.61
CA ARG A 216 -12.99 -2.93 -3.27
C ARG A 216 -11.87 -2.08 -3.88
N GLN A 217 -10.79 -1.84 -3.12
CA GLN A 217 -9.64 -1.07 -3.61
C GLN A 217 -8.90 -1.82 -4.72
N ALA A 218 -8.64 -3.11 -4.53
CA ALA A 218 -7.94 -3.93 -5.53
C ALA A 218 -8.70 -4.07 -6.86
N LEU A 219 -10.04 -4.02 -6.82
CA LEU A 219 -10.90 -4.14 -8.00
C LEU A 219 -11.34 -2.78 -8.59
N SER A 220 -11.02 -1.66 -7.94
CA SER A 220 -11.35 -0.32 -8.44
C SER A 220 -10.40 0.19 -9.53
N GLY A 221 -9.35 -0.57 -9.84
CA GLY A 221 -8.34 -0.24 -10.83
C GLY A 221 -6.91 -0.43 -10.29
N PRO A 222 -5.88 -0.08 -11.09
CA PRO A 222 -4.49 -0.22 -10.68
C PRO A 222 -4.16 0.63 -9.45
N LEU A 223 -3.53 0.02 -8.45
CA LEU A 223 -3.01 0.75 -7.29
C LEU A 223 -1.80 1.60 -7.69
N SER A 224 -1.61 2.72 -6.99
CA SER A 224 -0.36 3.47 -7.09
C SER A 224 0.80 2.64 -6.54
N THR A 225 2.00 2.80 -7.10
CA THR A 225 3.19 2.06 -6.65
C THR A 225 3.51 2.35 -5.17
N ALA A 226 3.25 3.57 -4.69
CA ALA A 226 3.43 3.92 -3.28
C ALA A 226 2.52 3.10 -2.35
N VAL A 227 1.23 2.98 -2.71
CA VAL A 227 0.27 2.14 -1.97
C VAL A 227 0.65 0.67 -2.07
N ALA A 228 1.14 0.20 -3.22
CA ALA A 228 1.56 -1.18 -3.35
C ALA A 228 2.79 -1.53 -2.50
N LEU A 229 3.77 -0.63 -2.41
CA LEU A 229 4.98 -0.82 -1.59
C LEU A 229 4.68 -0.69 -0.09
N ASN A 230 3.75 0.19 0.28
CA ASN A 230 3.37 0.41 1.67
C ASN A 230 1.85 0.52 1.85
N PRO A 231 1.10 -0.60 1.73
CA PRO A 231 -0.36 -0.61 1.82
C PRO A 231 -0.89 -0.29 3.23
N GLY A 232 -0.03 -0.30 4.26
CA GLY A 232 -0.37 0.12 5.61
C GLY A 232 -0.26 1.63 5.85
N ALA A 233 0.57 2.35 5.10
CA ALA A 233 0.73 3.79 5.26
C ALA A 233 -0.38 4.62 4.60
N SER A 234 -1.17 4.05 3.70
CA SER A 234 -2.28 4.76 3.06
C SER A 234 -3.46 5.08 3.99
N SER A 235 -3.44 4.64 5.25
CA SER A 235 -4.38 5.11 6.28
C SER A 235 -3.86 6.31 7.08
N GLU A 236 -2.60 6.72 6.92
CA GLU A 236 -2.23 8.09 7.27
C GLU A 236 -2.88 8.97 6.21
N ALA A 237 -4.01 9.57 6.56
CA ALA A 237 -4.58 10.65 5.78
C ALA A 237 -3.42 11.60 5.45
N LEU A 238 -3.06 11.69 4.17
CA LEU A 238 -2.28 12.80 3.67
C LEU A 238 -2.99 14.04 4.23
N ALA A 239 -2.33 14.76 5.14
CA ALA A 239 -2.86 15.98 5.70
C ALA A 239 -3.08 16.91 4.50
N ILE A 240 -4.33 17.01 4.05
CA ILE A 240 -4.74 18.07 3.16
C ILE A 240 -4.65 19.30 4.04
N GLU A 241 -3.54 20.04 3.95
CA GLU A 241 -3.50 21.40 4.46
C GLU A 241 -4.71 22.12 3.86
N ALA A 242 -5.63 22.56 4.72
CA ALA A 242 -6.77 23.34 4.28
C ALA A 242 -6.22 24.53 3.46
N PRO A 243 -6.78 24.82 2.28
CA PRO A 243 -6.30 25.93 1.47
C PRO A 243 -6.30 27.20 2.32
N ARG A 244 -5.13 27.82 2.45
CA ARG A 244 -4.96 29.08 3.18
C ARG A 244 -5.94 30.11 2.59
N PRO A 245 -6.80 30.73 3.42
CA PRO A 245 -7.69 31.80 2.95
C PRO A 245 -6.89 32.93 2.29
N ASP A 246 -7.40 33.47 1.19
CA ASP A 246 -6.80 34.63 0.52
C ASP A 246 -7.17 35.90 1.28
N TYR A 247 -6.35 36.23 2.27
CA TYR A 247 -6.52 37.41 3.10
C TYR A 247 -6.41 38.73 2.34
N ILE A 248 -5.72 38.75 1.19
CA ILE A 248 -5.61 39.97 0.38
C ILE A 248 -6.93 40.25 -0.32
N ALA A 249 -7.50 39.24 -0.98
CA ALA A 249 -8.81 39.38 -1.63
C ALA A 249 -9.91 39.75 -0.61
N GLU A 250 -9.83 39.22 0.60
CA GLU A 250 -10.78 39.56 1.67
C GLU A 250 -10.60 41.00 2.18
N ALA A 251 -9.35 41.46 2.34
CA ALA A 251 -9.06 42.84 2.72
C ALA A 251 -9.43 43.85 1.64
N GLU A 252 -9.26 43.53 0.36
CA GLU A 252 -9.70 44.39 -0.75
C GLU A 252 -11.22 44.49 -0.86
N GLY A 253 -11.96 43.51 -0.33
CA GLY A 253 -13.42 43.54 -0.23
C GLY A 253 -13.96 44.28 1.00
N GLY A 254 -13.10 44.73 1.92
CA GLY A 254 -13.49 45.53 3.08
C GLY A 254 -13.99 46.92 2.69
N LEU A 255 -14.90 47.49 3.47
CA LEU A 255 -15.43 48.84 3.24
C LEU A 255 -14.63 49.90 4.01
N THR A 256 -13.92 49.49 5.07
CA THR A 256 -13.20 50.37 5.98
C THR A 256 -11.82 49.80 6.34
N SER A 257 -10.94 50.67 6.84
CA SER A 257 -9.64 50.25 7.38
C SER A 257 -9.76 49.33 8.61
N GLU A 258 -10.88 49.38 9.33
CA GLU A 258 -11.17 48.48 10.45
C GLU A 258 -11.44 47.05 9.96
N ASP A 259 -12.14 46.88 8.84
CA ASP A 259 -12.38 45.57 8.22
C ASP A 259 -11.06 44.88 7.84
N VAL A 260 -10.10 45.65 7.31
CA VAL A 260 -8.76 45.15 6.95
C VAL A 260 -7.98 44.73 8.20
N ARG A 261 -8.12 45.48 9.31
CA ARG A 261 -7.50 45.12 10.60
C ARG A 261 -8.12 43.84 11.17
N ASP A 262 -9.40 43.58 10.93
CA ASP A 262 -10.06 42.32 11.29
C ASP A 262 -9.56 41.12 10.49
N VAL A 263 -9.34 41.31 9.19
CA VAL A 263 -8.71 40.30 8.34
C VAL A 263 -7.30 39.98 8.87
N TRP A 264 -6.52 40.99 9.26
CA TRP A 264 -5.20 40.80 9.85
C TRP A 264 -5.25 40.07 11.20
N ARG A 265 -6.20 40.41 12.09
CA ARG A 265 -6.40 39.71 13.38
C ARG A 265 -6.69 38.23 13.15
N ARG A 266 -7.58 37.89 12.22
CA ARG A 266 -7.90 36.50 11.88
C ARG A 266 -6.71 35.76 11.25
N ALA A 267 -5.95 36.43 10.39
CA ALA A 267 -4.73 35.86 9.85
C ALA A 267 -3.69 35.59 10.96
N ARG A 268 -3.62 36.46 11.97
CA ARG A 268 -2.71 36.31 13.11
C ARG A 268 -3.12 35.17 14.03
N GLU A 269 -4.41 35.06 14.36
CA GLU A 269 -4.95 33.95 15.15
C GLU A 269 -4.72 32.60 14.46
N ALA A 270 -4.80 32.57 13.13
CA ALA A 270 -4.47 31.40 12.32
C ALA A 270 -2.96 31.14 12.16
N GLY A 271 -2.09 32.00 12.71
CA GLY A 271 -0.63 31.88 12.58
C GLY A 271 -0.08 32.17 11.18
N HIS A 272 -0.87 32.79 10.31
CA HIS A 272 -0.53 33.08 8.91
C HIS A 272 0.27 34.38 8.73
N VAL A 273 0.28 35.25 9.75
CA VAL A 273 1.07 36.49 9.81
C VAL A 273 1.84 36.57 11.13
N SER A 274 2.97 37.27 11.12
CA SER A 274 3.82 37.47 12.28
C SER A 274 3.17 38.48 13.25
N PRO A 275 3.19 38.23 14.56
CA PRO A 275 2.77 39.22 15.57
C PRO A 275 3.52 40.55 15.49
N GLU A 276 4.73 40.53 14.94
CA GLU A 276 5.61 41.69 14.80
C GLU A 276 5.32 42.50 13.52
N GLY A 277 4.43 42.02 12.64
CA GLY A 277 4.07 42.70 11.38
C GLY A 277 5.19 42.74 10.34
N SER A 278 6.25 41.97 10.54
CA SER A 278 7.45 41.96 9.70
C SER A 278 7.30 41.13 8.41
N ASP A 279 6.23 40.35 8.29
CA ASP A 279 5.98 39.50 7.12
C ASP A 279 5.35 40.27 5.94
N PRO A 280 5.56 39.82 4.69
CA PRO A 280 5.06 40.50 3.50
C PRO A 280 3.52 40.64 3.46
N LEU A 281 2.79 39.69 4.05
CA LEU A 281 1.32 39.73 4.06
C LEU A 281 0.82 40.80 5.04
N SER A 282 1.40 40.89 6.24
CA SER A 282 1.13 42.00 7.17
C SER A 282 1.38 43.35 6.53
N GLN A 283 2.49 43.52 5.80
CA GLN A 283 2.81 44.79 5.14
C GLN A 283 1.78 45.15 4.06
N GLN A 284 1.32 44.17 3.28
CA GLN A 284 0.29 44.39 2.26
C GLN A 284 -1.07 44.76 2.89
N LEU A 285 -1.48 44.06 3.95
CA LEU A 285 -2.71 44.38 4.67
C LEU A 285 -2.66 45.78 5.29
N MET A 286 -1.51 46.18 5.86
CA MET A 286 -1.33 47.54 6.39
C MET A 286 -1.35 48.61 5.30
N ALA A 287 -0.81 48.31 4.11
CA ALA A 287 -0.87 49.21 2.96
C ALA A 287 -2.31 49.40 2.44
N ILE A 288 -3.12 48.33 2.43
CA ILE A 288 -4.54 48.40 2.06
C ILE A 288 -5.31 49.23 3.09
N ALA A 289 -5.08 49.00 4.39
CA ALA A 289 -5.71 49.79 5.45
C ALA A 289 -5.35 51.29 5.37
N ALA A 290 -4.07 51.61 5.12
CA ALA A 290 -3.62 52.99 4.97
C ALA A 290 -4.22 53.68 3.73
N ARG A 291 -4.44 52.94 2.65
CA ARG A 291 -5.16 53.44 1.45
C ARG A 291 -6.63 53.75 1.79
N MET A 292 -7.31 52.85 2.49
CA MET A 292 -8.70 53.05 2.90
C MET A 292 -8.87 54.21 3.89
N ASP A 293 -7.92 54.38 4.82
CA ASP A 293 -7.87 55.55 5.72
C ASP A 293 -7.68 56.86 4.94
N ALA A 294 -6.92 56.84 3.85
CA ALA A 294 -6.73 58.01 2.99
C ALA A 294 -7.96 58.32 2.12
N GLU A 295 -8.68 57.29 1.66
CA GLU A 295 -9.90 57.42 0.85
C GLU A 295 -11.12 57.83 1.71
N GLY A 296 -11.20 57.39 2.97
CA GLY A 296 -12.24 57.79 3.92
C GLY A 296 -12.06 59.18 4.55
N ALA A 297 -10.97 59.88 4.23
CA ALA A 297 -10.65 61.20 4.78
C ALA A 297 -11.18 62.39 3.94
N GLU A 298 -11.85 62.13 2.81
CA GLU A 298 -12.62 63.17 2.11
C GLU A 298 -14.02 63.29 2.71
N PRO A 299 -14.43 64.47 3.24
CA PRO A 299 -15.79 64.65 3.74
C PRO A 299 -16.76 64.65 2.55
N VAL A 300 -17.45 63.54 2.37
CA VAL A 300 -18.64 63.47 1.51
C VAL A 300 -19.78 64.19 2.26
N PRO A 301 -20.42 65.22 1.70
CA PRO A 301 -21.62 65.80 2.29
C PRO A 301 -22.70 64.71 2.37
N ASP A 302 -23.36 64.56 3.53
CA ASP A 302 -24.56 63.75 3.59
C ASP A 302 -25.68 64.36 2.74
N GLU A 303 -26.57 63.51 2.24
CA GLU A 303 -27.69 63.90 1.39
C GLU A 303 -28.93 64.32 2.22
N ASP A 304 -28.79 64.51 3.55
CA ASP A 304 -29.89 64.82 4.46
C ASP A 304 -29.48 65.95 5.44
N GLY A 305 -29.36 67.16 4.90
CA GLY A 305 -28.88 68.36 5.58
C GLY A 305 -29.45 68.62 6.99
N ALA A 306 -28.73 68.16 8.01
CA ALA A 306 -28.91 68.53 9.40
C ALA A 306 -27.61 69.12 9.95
N VAL A 307 -27.64 70.42 10.28
CA VAL A 307 -26.50 71.13 10.86
C VAL A 307 -26.42 70.85 12.36
N GLU A 308 -25.21 70.65 12.88
CA GLU A 308 -24.90 70.47 14.30
C GLU A 308 -25.51 71.57 15.18
N ALA A 309 -26.15 71.15 16.27
CA ALA A 309 -26.55 72.05 17.35
C ALA A 309 -25.41 72.13 18.39
N GLU A 310 -24.81 73.31 18.45
CA GLU A 310 -23.91 73.81 19.48
C GLU A 310 -24.55 73.65 20.88
N LEU A 311 -23.90 72.91 21.78
CA LEU A 311 -24.25 72.84 23.20
C LEU A 311 -23.09 73.39 24.05
N VAL A 312 -23.43 74.50 24.69
CA VAL A 312 -22.66 75.39 25.57
C VAL A 312 -21.97 74.64 26.72
N GLU A 313 -20.69 74.95 26.94
CA GLU A 313 -19.92 74.55 28.14
C GLU A 313 -20.30 75.38 29.37
N GLU A 314 -20.40 74.72 30.55
CA GLU A 314 -19.96 75.23 31.88
C GLU A 314 -20.35 74.22 33.01
N PRO A 315 -19.71 74.22 34.21
CA PRO A 315 -18.33 73.80 34.51
C PRO A 315 -18.27 72.66 35.57
N GLU A 316 -17.11 72.01 35.70
CA GLU A 316 -16.82 71.00 36.76
C GLU A 316 -16.88 71.56 38.19
N PRO A 317 -17.03 70.67 39.18
CA PRO A 317 -16.18 70.76 40.36
C PRO A 317 -15.43 69.46 40.65
N ALA A 318 -14.13 69.61 40.81
CA ALA A 318 -13.18 68.62 41.32
C ALA A 318 -13.51 68.15 42.75
N LEU A 319 -13.01 66.97 43.14
CA LEU A 319 -12.23 66.75 44.38
C LEU A 319 -11.72 65.30 44.53
N ALA A 320 -10.39 65.17 44.49
CA ALA A 320 -9.50 64.45 45.40
C ALA A 320 -9.70 62.94 45.74
N GLY A 321 -8.65 62.15 45.42
CA GLY A 321 -7.92 61.39 46.45
C GLY A 321 -7.75 59.87 46.25
N PRO A 322 -6.67 59.26 46.79
CA PRO A 322 -6.03 58.08 46.19
C PRO A 322 -6.19 56.77 46.98
N GLY A 323 -6.14 55.65 46.26
CA GLY A 323 -5.67 54.37 46.76
C GLY A 323 -6.68 53.47 47.50
N GLN A 324 -6.32 52.19 47.49
CA GLN A 324 -6.77 51.07 48.32
C GLN A 324 -7.77 50.09 47.71
N GLN A 325 -7.27 48.84 47.59
CA GLN A 325 -7.89 47.59 48.05
C GLN A 325 -9.13 47.15 47.24
N SER A 326 -9.40 45.88 46.93
CA SER A 326 -8.85 44.57 47.26
C SER A 326 -9.78 43.57 46.55
N TRP A 327 -9.27 42.45 46.05
CA TRP A 327 -10.09 41.26 45.75
C TRP A 327 -10.77 40.75 47.05
N PRO A 328 -11.99 40.14 47.03
CA PRO A 328 -12.05 38.66 46.91
C PRO A 328 -13.33 38.01 46.29
N SER A 329 -13.05 36.96 45.51
CA SER A 329 -13.56 35.56 45.41
C SER A 329 -14.86 35.01 46.10
N VAL A 330 -15.68 34.31 45.26
CA VAL A 330 -16.49 33.03 45.39
C VAL A 330 -17.58 32.92 46.50
N ALA A 331 -18.72 32.19 46.48
CA ALA A 331 -19.34 31.04 45.78
C ALA A 331 -20.88 31.05 46.04
N GLN A 332 -21.78 30.44 45.26
CA GLN A 332 -22.24 29.03 45.36
C GLN A 332 -23.23 28.66 44.23
N PRO A 333 -23.24 27.41 43.71
CA PRO A 333 -24.38 26.86 42.98
C PRO A 333 -25.43 26.26 43.93
N GLY A 334 -26.70 26.36 43.52
CA GLY A 334 -27.88 26.22 44.37
C GLY A 334 -28.23 24.83 44.90
N SER A 335 -29.11 24.86 45.90
CA SER A 335 -29.75 23.72 46.54
C SER A 335 -31.26 23.65 46.21
N ARG A 336 -31.77 22.42 46.16
CA ARG A 336 -33.16 21.93 46.31
C ARG A 336 -34.10 22.17 45.11
N GLY A 337 -34.89 21.21 44.62
CA GLY A 337 -35.21 19.86 45.10
C GLY A 337 -36.70 19.59 44.95
N ARG A 338 -37.06 18.55 44.19
CA ARG A 338 -38.21 17.65 44.37
C ARG A 338 -37.95 16.39 43.56
#